data_AF-A0A920MGR7-F1
#
_entry.id   AF-A0A920MGR7-F1
#
_cell.length_a   1.000
_cell.length_b   1.000
_cell.length_c   1.000
_cell.angle_alpha   90.00
_cell.angle_beta   90.00
_cell.angle_gamma   90.00
#
_symmetry.space_group_name_H-M   'P 1'
#
loop_
_entity.id
_entity.type
_entity.pdbx_description
1 polymer ?
#
loop_
_entity_poly.entity_id
_entity_poly.type
_entity_poly.pdbx_seq_one_letter_code
_entity_poly.pdbx_strand_id
1 'polypeptide(L)'
;MVLVSLFFYRKYIVMFELSSETIEKTNLGLLTNKSMVNIELPLTLNKLISGHLVSGHIDTVVEIVSIKTDGECLNIVIQMTEA
;
A
#
# COMPACT_ATOMS: atom_id res chain seq x y z
N MET A 1 1.45 2.14 -2.48
CA MET A 1 0.01 2.31 -2.16
C MET A 1 -0.79 1.96 -3.39
N VAL A 2 -1.79 1.09 -3.29
CA VAL A 2 -2.61 0.66 -4.44
C VAL A 2 -4.01 1.25 -4.34
N LEU A 3 -4.57 1.69 -5.47
CA LEU A 3 -5.95 2.17 -5.54
C LEU A 3 -6.90 0.99 -5.64
N VAL A 4 -7.93 1.00 -4.79
CA VAL A 4 -8.98 -0.02 -4.75
C VAL A 4 -10.34 0.63 -4.69
N SER A 5 -11.33 0.01 -5.32
CA SER A 5 -12.72 0.50 -5.31
C SER A 5 -13.48 -0.12 -4.15
N LEU A 6 -14.12 0.72 -3.34
CA LEU A 6 -14.97 0.28 -2.24
C LEU A 6 -16.25 -0.35 -2.80
N PHE A 7 -16.45 -1.64 -2.54
CA PHE A 7 -17.65 -2.36 -2.96
C PHE A 7 -18.73 -2.31 -1.87
N PHE A 8 -18.34 -2.47 -0.61
CA PHE A 8 -19.28 -2.48 0.52
C PHE A 8 -18.63 -1.90 1.76
N TYR A 9 -19.43 -1.21 2.57
CA TYR A 9 -19.02 -0.81 3.91
C TYR A 9 -20.17 -0.95 4.92
N ARG A 10 -19.81 -1.34 6.15
CA ARG A 10 -20.71 -1.40 7.29
C ARG A 10 -19.91 -1.23 8.57
N LYS A 11 -20.07 -0.08 9.25
CA LYS A 11 -19.46 0.36 10.55
C LYS A 11 -17.99 -0.04 10.82
N TYR A 12 -17.67 -1.33 10.86
CA TYR A 12 -16.35 -1.89 11.12
C TYR A 12 -15.81 -2.81 10.01
N ILE A 13 -16.55 -2.99 8.92
CA ILE A 13 -16.20 -3.85 7.80
C ILE A 13 -16.22 -3.02 6.53
N VAL A 14 -15.15 -3.10 5.76
CA VAL A 14 -15.05 -2.58 4.40
C VAL A 14 -14.65 -3.73 3.49
N MET A 15 -15.19 -3.74 2.27
CA MET A 15 -14.87 -4.73 1.26
C MET A 15 -14.45 -4.01 -0.02
N PHE A 16 -13.33 -4.46 -0.56
CA PHE A 16 -12.76 -3.94 -1.80
C PHE A 16 -12.67 -5.07 -2.81
N GLU A 17 -12.82 -4.74 -4.08
CA GLU A 17 -12.57 -5.66 -5.18
C GLU A 17 -11.18 -5.42 -5.74
N LEU A 18 -10.44 -6.50 -6.01
CA LEU A 18 -9.08 -6.45 -6.56
C LEU A 18 -9.10 -7.03 -7.97
N SER A 19 -8.48 -6.32 -8.92
CA SER A 19 -8.22 -6.86 -10.25
C SER A 19 -7.12 -7.92 -10.19
N SER A 20 -7.08 -8.81 -11.20
CA SER A 20 -6.00 -9.79 -11.36
C SER A 20 -4.63 -9.11 -11.42
N GLU A 21 -4.51 -7.98 -12.13
CA GLU A 21 -3.27 -7.21 -12.20
C GLU A 21 -2.82 -6.72 -10.82
N THR A 22 -3.73 -6.23 -9.98
CA THR A 22 -3.40 -5.80 -8.61
C THR A 22 -2.93 -6.98 -7.76
N ILE A 23 -3.54 -8.15 -7.92
CA ILE A 23 -3.12 -9.36 -7.18
C ILE A 23 -1.71 -9.79 -7.60
N GLU A 24 -1.40 -9.72 -8.90
CA GLU A 24 -0.11 -10.15 -9.46
C GLU A 24 1.03 -9.15 -9.15
N LYS A 25 0.77 -7.85 -9.22
CA LYS A 25 1.79 -6.80 -9.08
C LYS A 25 2.01 -6.32 -7.63
N THR A 26 1.21 -6.77 -6.68
CA THR A 26 1.29 -6.30 -5.28
C THR A 26 1.37 -7.46 -4.29
N ASN A 27 1.70 -7.14 -3.04
CA ASN A 27 1.68 -8.11 -1.97
C ASN A 27 0.27 -8.44 -1.43
N LEU A 28 -0.79 -7.87 -2.03
CA LEU A 28 -2.17 -8.10 -1.56
C LEU A 28 -2.63 -9.56 -1.74
N GLY A 29 -2.09 -10.27 -2.74
CA GLY A 29 -2.36 -11.70 -2.94
C GLY A 29 -1.82 -12.61 -1.82
N LEU A 30 -0.91 -12.11 -0.99
CA LEU A 30 -0.29 -12.86 0.12
C LEU A 30 -1.02 -12.66 1.45
N LEU A 31 -2.03 -11.79 1.49
CA LEU A 31 -2.74 -11.46 2.72
C LEU A 31 -3.57 -12.65 3.21
N THR A 32 -3.60 -12.81 4.53
CA THR A 32 -4.44 -13.79 5.20
C THR A 32 -5.33 -13.09 6.23
N ASN A 33 -6.27 -13.84 6.82
CA ASN A 33 -7.12 -13.29 7.87
C ASN A 33 -6.27 -12.68 9.00
N LYS A 34 -6.60 -11.45 9.40
CA LYS A 34 -5.89 -10.63 10.39
C LYS A 34 -4.58 -9.98 9.92
N SER A 35 -4.18 -10.12 8.65
CA SER A 35 -3.10 -9.30 8.11
C SER A 35 -3.42 -7.80 8.24
N MET A 36 -2.44 -7.03 8.70
CA MET A 36 -2.55 -5.57 8.78
C MET A 36 -2.27 -4.96 7.41
N VAL A 37 -3.00 -3.91 7.07
CA VAL A 37 -2.81 -3.14 5.82
C VAL A 37 -2.83 -1.66 6.12
N ASN A 38 -2.09 -0.89 5.32
CA ASN A 38 -2.15 0.56 5.35
C ASN A 38 -3.37 1.03 4.57
N ILE A 39 -4.14 1.98 5.12
CA ILE A 39 -5.32 2.55 4.49
C ILE A 39 -5.14 4.07 4.41
N GLU A 40 -5.32 4.63 3.21
CA GLU A 40 -5.36 6.07 2.98
C GLU A 40 -6.66 6.41 2.24
N LEU A 41 -7.31 7.50 2.64
CA LEU A 41 -8.51 7.99 1.96
C LEU A 41 -8.12 8.78 0.71
N PRO A 42 -8.92 8.72 -0.37
CA PRO A 42 -8.66 9.50 -1.56
C PRO A 42 -8.61 11.01 -1.22
N LEU A 43 -7.69 11.72 -1.87
CA LEU A 43 -7.58 13.16 -1.74
C LEU A 43 -8.82 13.85 -2.31
N THR A 44 -9.31 14.87 -1.60
CA THR A 44 -10.31 15.80 -2.12
C THR A 44 -9.61 17.01 -2.73
N LEU A 45 -10.20 17.61 -3.76
CA LEU A 45 -9.64 18.73 -4.55
C LEU A 45 -9.13 19.92 -3.73
N ASN A 46 -9.62 20.11 -2.50
CA ASN A 46 -9.28 21.25 -1.63
C ASN A 46 -8.31 20.90 -0.49
N LYS A 47 -7.65 19.74 -0.53
CA LYS A 47 -6.72 19.33 0.52
C LYS A 47 -5.29 19.71 0.15
N LEU A 48 -4.56 20.31 1.08
CA LEU A 48 -3.12 20.58 0.91
C LEU A 48 -2.37 19.26 0.74
N ILE A 49 -1.56 19.17 -0.31
CA ILE A 49 -0.68 18.03 -0.57
C ILE A 49 0.61 18.27 0.20
N SER A 50 0.88 17.41 1.19
CA SER A 50 2.18 17.34 1.84
C SER A 50 2.99 16.22 1.20
N GLY A 51 4.21 16.51 0.74
CA GLY A 51 5.07 15.55 0.03
C GLY A 51 4.86 15.57 -1.49
N HIS A 52 4.53 14.41 -2.07
CA HIS A 52 4.44 14.20 -3.51
C HIS A 52 3.13 13.53 -3.93
N LEU A 53 2.78 13.62 -5.22
CA LEU A 53 1.63 12.94 -5.78
C LEU A 53 1.89 11.43 -5.90
N VAL A 54 0.99 10.64 -5.33
CA VAL A 54 1.00 9.18 -5.44
C VAL A 54 -0.15 8.75 -6.35
N SER A 55 0.16 8.09 -7.46
CA SER A 55 -0.82 7.69 -8.48
C SER A 55 -1.63 6.45 -8.09
N GLY A 56 -1.17 5.68 -7.10
CA GLY A 56 -1.80 4.43 -6.70
C GLY A 56 -1.56 3.24 -7.64
N HIS A 57 -0.74 3.41 -8.68
CA HIS A 57 -0.30 2.32 -9.56
C HIS A 57 0.98 1.72 -8.98
N ILE A 58 1.03 0.40 -8.88
CA ILE A 58 2.19 -0.32 -8.36
C ILE A 58 2.94 -0.94 -9.54
N ASP A 59 4.22 -0.62 -9.64
CA ASP A 59 5.10 -1.18 -10.67
C ASP A 59 5.60 -2.58 -10.27
N THR A 60 6.09 -2.71 -9.03
CA THR A 60 6.66 -3.97 -8.53
C THR A 60 6.63 -4.07 -7.01
N VAL A 61 6.93 -5.26 -6.50
CA VAL A 61 7.21 -5.54 -5.09
C VAL A 61 8.71 -5.67 -4.88
N VAL A 62 9.19 -5.26 -3.71
CA VAL A 62 10.62 -5.27 -3.36
C VAL A 62 10.82 -5.97 -2.02
N GLU A 63 11.98 -6.59 -1.84
CA GLU A 63 12.34 -7.22 -0.58
C GLU A 63 12.92 -6.20 0.39
N ILE A 64 12.53 -6.26 1.65
CA ILE A 64 13.20 -5.50 2.72
C ILE A 64 14.39 -6.32 3.21
N VAL A 65 15.60 -5.82 2.99
CA VAL A 65 16.84 -6.51 3.37
C VAL A 65 17.40 -6.07 4.72
N SER A 66 16.99 -4.90 5.23
CA SER A 66 17.40 -4.45 6.56
C SER A 66 16.42 -3.46 7.16
N ILE A 67 16.18 -3.56 8.46
CA ILE A 67 15.50 -2.55 9.27
C ILE A 67 16.37 -2.30 10.50
N LYS A 68 16.81 -1.05 10.68
CA LYS A 68 17.64 -0.64 11.83
C LYS A 68 17.06 0.62 12.45
N THR A 69 17.04 0.68 13.78
CA THR A 69 16.71 1.91 14.50
C THR A 69 17.93 2.83 14.51
N ASP A 70 17.74 4.09 14.15
CA ASP A 70 18.75 5.15 14.20
C ASP A 70 18.15 6.37 14.91
N GLY A 71 18.44 6.51 16.21
CA GLY A 71 17.77 7.46 17.07
C GLY A 71 16.26 7.22 17.14
N GLU A 72 15.47 8.23 16.76
CA GLU A 72 13.99 8.17 16.69
C GLU A 72 13.49 7.72 15.30
N CYS A 73 14.39 7.35 14.39
CA CYS A 73 14.07 6.97 13.02
C CYS A 73 14.28 5.47 12.75
N LEU A 74 13.62 4.97 11.71
CA LEU A 74 13.90 3.65 11.14
C LEU A 74 14.63 3.83 9.82
N ASN A 75 15.81 3.23 9.71
CA ASN A 75 16.52 3.05 8.46
C ASN A 75 16.09 1.72 7.84
N ILE A 76 15.39 1.79 6.71
CA ILE A 76 14.87 0.63 5.99
C ILE A 76 15.61 0.53 4.65
N VAL A 77 16.26 -0.59 4.42
CA VAL A 77 16.96 -0.90 3.16
C VAL A 77 16.13 -1.92 2.38
N ILE A 78 15.86 -1.61 1.12
CA ILE A 78 15.12 -2.46 0.19
C ILE A 78 16.03 -2.88 -0.96
N GLN A 79 15.77 -4.07 -1.50
CA GLN A 79 16.41 -4.58 -2.70
C GLN A 79 15.38 -4.66 -3.81
N MET A 80 15.67 -3.97 -4.92
CA MET A 80 14.90 -4.08 -6.16
C MET A 80 15.48 -5.24 -6.96
N THR A 81 14.64 -6.19 -7.32
CA THR A 81 14.96 -7.16 -8.38
C THR A 81 14.66 -6.47 -9.71
N GLU A 82 15.58 -6.52 -10.67
CA GLU A 82 15.35 -5.92 -11.99
C GLU A 82 14.05 -6.46 -12.61
N ALA A 83 13.27 -5.55 -13.20
CA ALA A 83 11.99 -5.83 -13.85
C ALA A 83 12.18 -6.27 -15.31
#